data_AF-A0A356RCU1-F1
#
_entry.id   AF-A0A356RCU1-F1
#
_cell.length_a   1.000
_cell.length_b   1.000
_cell.length_c   1.000
_cell.angle_alpha   90.00
_cell.angle_beta   90.00
_cell.angle_gamma   90.00
#
_symmetry.space_group_name_H-M   'P 1'
#
loop_
_entity.id
_entity.type
_entity.pdbx_description
1 polymer ?
#
loop_
_entity_poly.entity_id
_entity_poly.type
_entity_poly.pdbx_seq_one_letter_code
_entity_poly.pdbx_strand_id
1 'polypeptide(L)'
;MQSFFQATGRLYYQALLASIQSFTRAWILIPVLLAFALGLVLVTSLIAPLGMIGGFILGALNALVIGSTLSLTEQAVLGARRVGWPDILPSMGQYFWDVISVGFMVWFPLLFLEMGLQTNPYQPLIGTAVFFLIFVLLNPVPEVIYQSRSGSALDVVRESYEFVVENWIEWFLPVAIAFGPFGLTFFFQMSSQAGRRGGLDFWHLITLPFSVLSEWLSLLGMSSDMSFIVVLGLTPIVTVFMLFFRGHLFAALHRSSRRQRMFQSRTL
;
A
#
# COMPACT_ATOMS: atom_id res chain seq x y z
N MET A 1 8.58 21.78 20.95
CA MET A 1 7.45 21.10 20.27
C MET A 1 7.06 21.81 18.97
N GLN A 2 6.95 23.16 18.93
CA GLN A 2 6.62 23.90 17.69
C GLN A 2 7.53 23.58 16.48
N SER A 3 8.85 23.46 16.69
CA SER A 3 9.80 23.14 15.61
C SER A 3 9.61 21.75 14.98
N PHE A 4 9.03 20.80 15.73
CA PHE A 4 8.73 19.45 15.24
C PHE A 4 7.49 19.47 14.36
N PHE A 5 6.39 20.07 14.82
CA PHE A 5 5.17 20.19 14.02
C PHE A 5 5.40 20.97 12.72
N GLN A 6 6.22 22.02 12.75
CA GLN A 6 6.59 22.77 11.53
C GLN A 6 7.43 21.93 10.57
N ALA A 7 8.41 21.15 11.08
CA ALA A 7 9.22 20.27 10.25
C ALA A 7 8.37 19.17 9.59
N THR A 8 7.52 18.52 10.38
CA THR A 8 6.60 17.47 9.91
C THR A 8 5.58 18.03 8.92
N GLY A 9 5.00 19.20 9.18
CA GLY A 9 4.09 19.87 8.25
C GLY A 9 4.75 20.24 6.92
N ARG A 10 5.98 20.76 6.95
CA ARG A 10 6.75 21.05 5.73
C ARG A 10 7.04 19.77 4.93
N LEU A 11 7.39 18.67 5.62
CA LEU A 11 7.64 17.38 5.00
C LEU A 11 6.40 16.86 4.26
N TYR A 12 5.21 16.91 4.88
CA TYR A 12 3.97 16.52 4.20
C TYR A 12 3.62 17.44 3.04
N TYR A 13 3.80 18.75 3.21
CA TYR A 13 3.54 19.71 2.15
C TYR A 13 4.42 19.45 0.92
N GLN A 14 5.72 19.20 1.14
CA GLN A 14 6.64 18.85 0.06
C GLN A 14 6.28 17.51 -0.59
N ALA A 15 5.97 16.49 0.19
CA ALA A 15 5.52 15.19 -0.34
C ALA A 15 4.24 15.34 -1.17
N LEU A 16 3.29 16.16 -0.72
CA LEU A 16 2.04 16.43 -1.43
C LEU A 16 2.27 17.15 -2.76
N LEU A 17 3.11 18.20 -2.77
CA LEU A 17 3.47 18.90 -4.01
C LEU A 17 4.18 17.97 -4.99
N ALA A 18 5.15 17.18 -4.52
CA ALA A 18 5.85 16.20 -5.35
C ALA A 18 4.88 15.15 -5.93
N SER A 19 3.89 14.74 -5.13
CA SER A 19 2.86 13.79 -5.57
C SER A 19 1.97 14.35 -6.66
N ILE A 20 1.56 15.63 -6.56
CA ILE A 20 0.80 16.31 -7.61
C ILE A 20 1.62 16.37 -8.90
N GLN A 21 2.92 16.69 -8.80
CA GLN A 21 3.82 16.72 -9.96
C GLN A 21 3.96 15.34 -10.60
N SER A 22 4.19 14.27 -9.82
CA SER A 22 4.21 12.89 -10.32
C SER A 22 2.88 12.48 -10.93
N PHE A 23 1.77 12.88 -10.31
CA PHE A 23 0.42 12.59 -10.79
C PHE A 23 0.15 13.16 -12.18
N THR A 24 0.49 14.43 -12.41
CA THR A 24 0.35 15.05 -13.74
C THR A 24 1.23 14.39 -14.80
N ARG A 25 2.40 13.86 -14.42
CA ARG A 25 3.33 13.17 -15.32
C ARG A 25 2.99 11.70 -15.55
N ALA A 26 2.22 11.08 -14.67
CA ALA A 26 1.99 9.63 -14.66
C ALA A 26 0.50 9.26 -14.50
N TRP A 27 -0.41 10.14 -14.92
CA TRP A 27 -1.86 9.89 -14.86
C TRP A 27 -2.30 8.61 -15.59
N ILE A 28 -1.48 8.13 -16.54
CA ILE A 28 -1.70 6.86 -17.25
C ILE A 28 -1.80 5.65 -16.31
N LEU A 29 -1.28 5.73 -15.08
CA LEU A 29 -1.46 4.67 -14.09
C LEU A 29 -2.95 4.45 -13.74
N ILE A 30 -3.82 5.45 -13.89
CA ILE A 30 -5.26 5.32 -13.63
C ILE A 30 -5.90 4.26 -14.56
N PRO A 31 -5.89 4.43 -15.91
CA PRO A 31 -6.44 3.42 -16.79
C PRO A 31 -5.67 2.09 -16.73
N VAL A 32 -4.37 2.10 -16.42
CA VAL A 32 -3.58 0.87 -16.25
C VAL A 32 -4.04 0.06 -15.04
N LEU A 33 -4.24 0.70 -13.88
CA LEU A 33 -4.76 0.02 -12.69
C LEU A 33 -6.16 -0.53 -12.93
N LEU A 34 -7.02 0.20 -13.64
CA LEU A 34 -8.34 -0.29 -14.02
C LEU A 34 -8.24 -1.52 -14.95
N ALA A 35 -7.36 -1.49 -15.95
CA ALA A 35 -7.12 -2.62 -16.83
C ALA A 35 -6.59 -3.84 -16.06
N PHE A 36 -5.67 -3.64 -15.12
CA PHE A 36 -5.18 -4.71 -14.23
C PHE A 36 -6.29 -5.28 -13.34
N ALA A 37 -7.15 -4.43 -12.76
CA ALA A 37 -8.28 -4.87 -11.97
C ALA A 37 -9.25 -5.72 -12.79
N LEU A 38 -9.66 -5.23 -13.96
CA LEU A 38 -10.56 -5.96 -14.85
C LEU A 38 -9.94 -7.28 -15.33
N GLY A 39 -8.66 -7.26 -15.68
CA GLY A 39 -7.91 -8.46 -16.04
C GLY A 39 -7.89 -9.49 -14.91
N LEU A 40 -7.65 -9.06 -13.67
CA LEU A 40 -7.69 -9.94 -12.51
C LEU A 40 -9.09 -10.50 -12.24
N VAL A 41 -10.17 -9.72 -12.40
CA VAL A 41 -11.54 -10.24 -12.27
C VAL A 41 -11.79 -11.34 -13.30
N LEU A 42 -11.45 -11.08 -14.57
CA LEU A 42 -11.63 -12.03 -15.65
C LEU A 42 -10.87 -13.33 -15.38
N VAL A 43 -9.57 -13.22 -15.06
CA VAL A 43 -8.75 -14.41 -14.77
C VAL A 43 -9.25 -15.15 -13.53
N THR A 44 -9.63 -14.44 -12.46
CA THR A 44 -10.18 -15.08 -11.26
C THR A 44 -11.44 -15.86 -11.57
N SER A 45 -12.35 -15.32 -12.39
CA SER A 45 -13.58 -16.03 -12.76
C SER A 45 -13.34 -17.33 -13.54
N LEU A 46 -12.26 -17.38 -14.33
CA LEU A 46 -11.88 -18.54 -15.13
C LEU A 46 -11.09 -19.58 -14.34
N ILE A 47 -10.25 -19.14 -13.40
CA ILE A 47 -9.27 -19.96 -12.69
C ILE A 47 -9.76 -20.42 -11.31
N ALA A 48 -10.72 -19.71 -10.68
CA ALA A 48 -11.27 -20.09 -9.38
C ALA A 48 -11.74 -21.56 -9.28
N PRO A 49 -12.33 -22.18 -10.32
CA PRO A 49 -12.73 -23.60 -10.27
C PRO A 49 -11.58 -24.60 -10.14
N LEU A 50 -10.33 -24.20 -10.41
CA LEU A 50 -9.15 -25.08 -10.40
C LEU A 50 -8.61 -25.38 -8.99
N GLY A 51 -9.29 -24.91 -7.94
CA GLY A 51 -8.91 -25.17 -6.55
C GLY A 51 -7.52 -24.64 -6.20
N MET A 52 -6.68 -25.49 -5.60
CA MET A 52 -5.35 -25.09 -5.12
C MET A 52 -4.41 -24.61 -6.24
N ILE A 53 -4.45 -25.26 -7.41
CA ILE A 53 -3.65 -24.85 -8.57
C ILE A 53 -4.07 -23.44 -9.01
N GLY A 54 -5.37 -23.17 -9.01
CA GLY A 54 -5.90 -21.85 -9.29
C GLY A 54 -5.38 -20.79 -8.31
N GLY A 55 -5.30 -21.13 -7.03
CA GLY A 55 -4.70 -20.26 -6.00
C GLY A 55 -3.25 -19.88 -6.29
N PHE A 56 -2.41 -20.84 -6.70
CA PHE A 56 -1.02 -20.56 -7.06
C PHE A 56 -0.89 -19.66 -8.30
N ILE A 57 -1.71 -19.92 -9.34
CA ILE A 57 -1.71 -19.08 -10.55
C ILE A 57 -2.16 -17.66 -10.22
N LEU A 58 -3.22 -17.51 -9.42
CA LEU A 58 -3.71 -16.21 -8.99
C LEU A 58 -2.69 -15.47 -8.11
N GLY A 59 -1.97 -16.18 -7.24
CA GLY A 59 -0.87 -15.62 -6.46
C GLY A 59 0.26 -15.07 -7.34
N ALA A 60 0.69 -15.84 -8.35
CA ALA A 60 1.70 -15.41 -9.31
C ALA A 60 1.23 -14.21 -10.14
N LEU A 61 -0.02 -14.22 -10.61
CA LEU A 61 -0.60 -13.11 -11.36
C LEU A 61 -0.74 -11.86 -10.50
N ASN A 62 -1.16 -11.98 -9.25
CA ASN A 62 -1.19 -10.88 -8.29
C ASN A 62 0.21 -10.27 -8.12
N ALA A 63 1.23 -11.12 -7.93
CA ALA A 63 2.60 -10.63 -7.79
C ALA A 63 3.12 -9.93 -9.05
N LEU A 64 2.74 -10.41 -10.24
CA LEU A 64 3.05 -9.76 -11.51
C LEU A 64 2.41 -8.38 -11.60
N VAL A 65 1.13 -8.26 -11.26
CA VAL A 65 0.37 -7.01 -11.30
C VAL A 65 0.89 -6.00 -10.27
N ILE A 66 1.13 -6.44 -9.03
CA ILE A 66 1.74 -5.62 -7.99
C ILE A 66 3.12 -5.17 -8.42
N GLY A 67 3.98 -6.08 -8.87
CA GLY A 67 5.33 -5.74 -9.30
C GLY A 67 5.36 -4.74 -10.45
N SER A 68 4.42 -4.88 -11.40
CA SER A 68 4.22 -3.91 -12.48
C SER A 68 3.78 -2.54 -11.96
N THR A 69 2.87 -2.53 -10.99
CA THR A 69 2.39 -1.31 -10.33
C THR A 69 3.51 -0.60 -9.57
N LEU A 70 4.37 -1.34 -8.86
CA LEU A 70 5.53 -0.80 -8.15
C LEU A 70 6.56 -0.23 -9.12
N SER A 71 6.84 -0.89 -10.24
CA SER A 71 7.75 -0.38 -11.27
C SER A 71 7.25 0.92 -11.92
N LEU A 72 5.96 0.99 -12.26
CA LEU A 72 5.37 2.22 -12.79
C LEU A 72 5.36 3.34 -11.73
N THR A 73 5.14 2.98 -10.46
CA THR A 73 5.22 3.93 -9.34
C THR A 73 6.64 4.45 -9.13
N GLU A 74 7.65 3.59 -9.20
CA GLU A 74 9.06 3.95 -9.15
C GLU A 74 9.40 4.97 -10.24
N GLN A 75 9.01 4.69 -11.49
CA GLN A 75 9.25 5.60 -12.61
C GLN A 75 8.56 6.96 -12.43
N ALA A 76 7.39 6.99 -11.77
CA ALA A 76 6.67 8.24 -11.50
C ALA A 76 7.24 9.02 -10.31
N VAL A 77 7.76 8.33 -9.28
CA VAL A 77 8.25 8.94 -8.03
C VAL A 77 9.73 9.34 -8.14
N LEU A 78 10.58 8.45 -8.67
CA LEU A 78 12.02 8.65 -8.78
C LEU A 78 12.44 9.14 -10.18
N GLY A 79 11.65 8.85 -11.21
CA GLY A 79 11.98 9.21 -12.59
C GLY A 79 11.74 10.68 -12.89
N ALA A 80 12.62 11.26 -13.71
CA ALA A 80 12.47 12.64 -14.20
C ALA A 80 11.50 12.74 -15.40
N ARG A 81 11.27 11.64 -16.12
CA ARG A 81 10.49 11.59 -17.36
C ARG A 81 9.01 11.29 -17.12
N ARG A 82 8.18 11.66 -18.11
CA ARG A 82 6.75 11.32 -18.15
C ARG A 82 6.58 9.82 -18.40
N VAL A 83 5.73 9.16 -17.62
CA VAL A 83 5.37 7.75 -17.81
C VAL A 83 4.33 7.66 -18.94
N GLY A 84 4.60 6.82 -19.93
CA GLY A 84 3.75 6.62 -21.10
C GLY A 84 3.37 5.15 -21.34
N TRP A 85 2.52 4.92 -22.34
CA TRP A 85 2.11 3.57 -22.75
C TRP A 85 3.28 2.62 -23.05
N PRO A 86 4.39 3.06 -23.68
CA PRO A 86 5.53 2.19 -23.95
C PRO A 86 6.21 1.64 -22.69
N ASP A 87 5.97 2.26 -21.53
CA ASP A 87 6.62 1.88 -20.28
C ASP A 87 5.90 0.73 -19.57
N ILE A 88 4.64 0.44 -19.94
CA ILE A 88 3.82 -0.56 -19.26
C ILE A 88 4.39 -1.97 -19.43
N LEU A 89 4.65 -2.37 -20.68
CA LEU A 89 5.12 -3.73 -20.98
C LEU A 89 6.52 -4.01 -20.39
N PRO A 90 7.51 -3.10 -20.49
CA PRO A 90 8.78 -3.26 -19.78
C PRO A 90 8.68 -3.30 -18.26
N SER A 91 7.64 -2.67 -17.69
CA SER A 91 7.40 -2.69 -16.23
C SER A 91 6.86 -4.05 -15.77
N MET A 92 6.29 -4.85 -16.67
CA MET A 92 5.74 -6.16 -16.32
C MET A 92 6.84 -7.11 -15.89
N GLY A 93 6.73 -7.62 -14.66
CA GLY A 93 7.65 -8.61 -14.14
C GLY A 93 8.91 -8.07 -13.47
N GLN A 94 9.17 -6.75 -13.50
CA GLN A 94 10.38 -6.17 -12.93
C GLN A 94 10.57 -6.53 -11.45
N TYR A 95 9.51 -6.39 -10.64
CA TYR A 95 9.50 -6.70 -9.20
C TYR A 95 8.76 -8.00 -8.87
N PHE A 96 8.56 -8.88 -9.86
CA PHE A 96 7.81 -10.11 -9.67
C PHE A 96 8.43 -10.99 -8.58
N TRP A 97 9.74 -11.20 -8.65
CA TRP A 97 10.44 -12.05 -7.68
C TRP A 97 10.45 -11.46 -6.29
N ASP A 98 10.68 -10.15 -6.14
CA ASP A 98 10.68 -9.50 -4.83
C ASP A 98 9.30 -9.61 -4.15
N VAL A 99 8.23 -9.36 -4.90
CA VAL A 99 6.85 -9.45 -4.40
C VAL A 99 6.48 -10.90 -4.04
N ILE A 100 6.86 -11.88 -4.89
CA ILE A 100 6.64 -13.29 -4.59
C ILE A 100 7.42 -13.72 -3.35
N SER A 101 8.70 -13.40 -3.26
CA SER A 101 9.55 -13.84 -2.15
C SER A 101 9.07 -13.27 -0.81
N VAL A 102 8.72 -11.99 -0.75
CA VAL A 102 8.13 -11.40 0.47
C VAL A 102 6.74 -11.97 0.73
N GLY A 103 5.90 -12.11 -0.30
CA GLY A 103 4.58 -12.70 -0.18
C GLY A 103 4.62 -14.12 0.41
N PHE A 104 5.48 -15.00 -0.09
CA PHE A 104 5.68 -16.35 0.43
C PHE A 104 6.24 -16.36 1.85
N MET A 105 7.20 -15.49 2.14
CA MET A 105 7.80 -15.36 3.47
C MET A 105 6.74 -15.05 4.54
N VAL A 106 5.70 -14.29 4.20
CA VAL A 106 4.63 -13.90 5.12
C VAL A 106 3.49 -14.92 5.11
N TRP A 107 3.09 -15.37 3.92
CA TRP A 107 1.98 -16.29 3.74
C TRP A 107 2.24 -17.65 4.39
N PHE A 108 3.46 -18.18 4.27
CA PHE A 108 3.76 -19.53 4.77
C PHE A 108 3.63 -19.63 6.30
N PRO A 109 4.24 -18.76 7.14
CA PRO A 109 3.99 -18.78 8.58
C PRO A 109 2.52 -18.53 8.96
N LEU A 110 1.84 -17.64 8.23
CA LEU A 110 0.42 -17.35 8.48
C LEU A 110 -0.47 -18.56 8.22
N LEU A 111 -0.14 -19.39 7.23
CA LEU A 111 -0.85 -20.64 6.98
C LEU A 111 -0.78 -21.58 8.21
N PHE A 112 0.41 -21.77 8.78
CA PHE A 112 0.56 -22.59 9.99
C PHE A 112 -0.15 -21.99 11.20
N LEU A 113 -0.12 -20.67 11.34
CA LEU A 113 -0.86 -19.98 12.39
C LEU A 113 -2.38 -20.22 12.25
N GLU A 114 -2.94 -20.02 11.07
CA GLU A 114 -4.36 -20.27 10.81
C GLU A 114 -4.73 -21.73 11.09
N MET A 115 -3.90 -22.69 10.66
CA MET A 115 -4.11 -24.12 10.93
C MET A 115 -4.04 -24.46 12.43
N GLY A 116 -3.05 -23.92 13.15
CA GLY A 116 -2.87 -24.17 14.58
C GLY A 116 -3.95 -23.54 15.46
N LEU A 117 -4.61 -22.49 14.97
CA LEU A 117 -5.68 -21.80 15.69
C LEU A 117 -7.08 -22.35 15.44
N GLN A 118 -7.28 -23.31 14.51
CA GLN A 118 -8.62 -23.79 14.13
C GLN A 118 -9.45 -24.31 15.31
N THR A 119 -8.80 -24.90 16.32
CA THR A 119 -9.46 -25.46 17.51
C THR A 119 -9.44 -24.51 18.71
N ASN A 120 -8.89 -23.30 18.55
CA ASN A 120 -8.70 -22.35 19.64
C ASN A 120 -9.87 -21.35 19.74
N PRO A 121 -10.59 -21.27 20.88
CA PRO A 121 -11.65 -20.29 21.09
C PRO A 121 -11.23 -18.83 20.91
N TYR A 122 -9.94 -18.53 21.12
CA TYR A 122 -9.36 -17.19 20.99
C TYR A 122 -8.82 -16.89 19.57
N GLN A 123 -9.10 -17.75 18.59
CA GLN A 123 -8.64 -17.59 17.20
C GLN A 123 -8.90 -16.20 16.61
N PRO A 124 -10.09 -15.57 16.77
CA PRO A 124 -10.33 -14.23 16.23
C PRO A 124 -9.40 -13.17 16.84
N LEU A 125 -9.21 -13.20 18.16
CA LEU A 125 -8.37 -12.23 18.87
C LEU A 125 -6.90 -12.36 18.45
N ILE A 126 -6.37 -13.59 18.45
CA ILE A 126 -4.97 -13.87 18.09
C ILE A 126 -4.75 -13.53 16.60
N GLY A 127 -5.67 -13.92 15.73
CA GLY A 127 -5.61 -13.63 14.30
C GLY A 127 -5.58 -12.13 14.03
N THR A 128 -6.52 -11.37 14.62
CA THR A 128 -6.53 -9.90 14.47
C THR A 128 -5.25 -9.26 14.99
N ALA A 129 -4.74 -9.68 16.14
CA ALA A 129 -3.50 -9.13 16.70
C ALA A 129 -2.29 -9.40 15.79
N VAL A 130 -2.14 -10.62 15.26
CA VAL A 130 -1.04 -10.97 14.36
C VAL A 130 -1.17 -10.26 13.02
N PHE A 131 -2.36 -10.25 12.41
CA PHE A 131 -2.55 -9.55 11.14
C PHE A 131 -2.36 -8.05 11.29
N PHE A 132 -2.78 -7.45 12.41
CA PHE A 132 -2.49 -6.06 12.72
C PHE A 132 -0.98 -5.81 12.80
N LEU A 133 -0.24 -6.66 13.52
CA LEU A 133 1.21 -6.55 13.63
C LEU A 133 1.88 -6.65 12.25
N ILE A 134 1.48 -7.62 11.43
CA ILE A 134 1.98 -7.79 10.06
C ILE A 134 1.65 -6.58 9.20
N PHE A 135 0.42 -6.07 9.28
CA PHE A 135 0.03 -4.85 8.57
C PHE A 135 0.94 -3.68 8.95
N VAL A 136 1.19 -3.45 10.24
CA VAL A 136 2.04 -2.35 10.69
C VAL A 136 3.48 -2.54 10.22
N LEU A 137 4.04 -3.73 10.44
CA LEU A 137 5.45 -4.01 10.13
C LEU A 137 5.74 -4.04 8.64
N LEU A 138 4.80 -4.53 7.83
CA LEU A 138 5.00 -4.68 6.39
C LEU A 138 4.36 -3.55 5.58
N ASN A 139 3.74 -2.56 6.22
CA ASN A 139 3.13 -1.45 5.51
C ASN A 139 4.10 -0.75 4.53
N PRO A 140 5.37 -0.48 4.90
CA PRO A 140 6.35 0.13 3.99
C PRO A 140 7.00 -0.83 2.99
N VAL A 141 6.75 -2.14 3.04
CA VAL A 141 7.40 -3.12 2.15
C VAL A 141 7.29 -2.74 0.67
N PRO A 142 6.12 -2.33 0.13
CA PRO A 142 6.01 -1.91 -1.26
C PRO A 142 7.03 -0.81 -1.61
N GLU A 143 7.18 0.18 -0.73
CA GLU A 143 8.12 1.28 -0.91
C GLU A 143 9.60 0.84 -0.77
N VAL A 144 9.91 -0.08 0.15
CA VAL A 144 11.26 -0.65 0.28
C VAL A 144 11.66 -1.42 -0.99
N ILE A 145 10.75 -2.22 -1.55
CA ILE A 145 11.00 -3.04 -2.74
C ILE A 145 11.51 -2.19 -3.91
N TYR A 146 10.82 -1.08 -4.25
CA TYR A 146 11.20 -0.30 -5.43
C TYR A 146 12.19 0.84 -5.16
N GLN A 147 12.34 1.31 -3.91
CA GLN A 147 13.27 2.42 -3.60
C GLN A 147 14.62 1.98 -3.05
N SER A 148 14.66 0.95 -2.20
CA SER A 148 15.90 0.51 -1.56
C SER A 148 16.60 -0.61 -2.33
N ARG A 149 15.83 -1.44 -3.05
CA ARG A 149 16.34 -2.58 -3.85
C ARG A 149 17.16 -3.55 -2.99
N SER A 150 16.68 -3.85 -1.78
CA SER A 150 17.30 -4.77 -0.85
C SER A 150 17.28 -6.19 -1.45
N GLY A 151 18.46 -6.81 -1.62
CA GLY A 151 18.63 -8.01 -2.46
C GLY A 151 17.99 -9.31 -1.96
N SER A 152 17.45 -9.33 -0.73
CA SER A 152 16.73 -10.49 -0.19
C SER A 152 15.42 -10.07 0.49
N ALA A 153 14.42 -10.97 0.48
CA ALA A 153 13.13 -10.72 1.15
C ALA A 153 13.27 -10.45 2.65
N LEU A 154 14.26 -11.08 3.31
CA LEU A 154 14.57 -10.82 4.72
C LEU A 154 15.11 -9.41 4.94
N ASP A 155 15.96 -8.93 4.03
CA ASP A 155 16.47 -7.57 4.10
C ASP A 155 15.36 -6.54 3.87
N VAL A 156 14.45 -6.82 2.93
CA VAL A 156 13.25 -5.98 2.70
C VAL A 156 12.40 -5.88 3.97
N VAL A 157 12.13 -7.00 4.65
CA VAL A 157 11.34 -7.01 5.89
C VAL A 157 12.09 -6.34 7.04
N ARG A 158 13.41 -6.56 7.18
CA ARG A 158 14.25 -5.89 8.18
C ARG A 158 14.21 -4.37 7.99
N GLU A 159 14.42 -3.90 6.78
CA GLU A 159 14.43 -2.48 6.48
C GLU A 159 13.05 -1.84 6.69
N SER A 160 11.97 -2.57 6.35
CA SER A 160 10.61 -2.16 6.66
C SER A 160 10.40 -1.98 8.16
N TYR A 161 10.87 -2.94 8.97
CA TYR A 161 10.83 -2.87 10.43
C TYR A 161 11.62 -1.67 10.98
N GLU A 162 12.87 -1.49 10.55
CA GLU A 162 13.73 -0.38 10.97
C GLU A 162 13.09 0.98 10.63
N PHE A 163 12.54 1.10 9.43
CA PHE A 163 11.82 2.29 8.99
C PHE A 163 10.61 2.59 9.88
N VAL A 164 9.78 1.58 10.20
CA VAL A 164 8.62 1.74 11.08
C VAL A 164 9.07 2.19 12.46
N VAL A 165 10.06 1.54 13.07
CA VAL A 165 10.54 1.91 14.40
C VAL A 165 11.02 3.36 14.46
N GLU A 166 11.72 3.84 13.44
CA GLU A 166 12.20 5.22 13.40
C GLU A 166 11.09 6.24 13.09
N ASN A 167 10.16 5.90 12.19
CA ASN A 167 9.26 6.86 11.55
C ASN A 167 7.76 6.57 11.73
N TRP A 168 7.35 5.69 12.64
CA TRP A 168 5.94 5.25 12.75
C TRP A 168 4.94 6.41 12.87
N ILE A 169 5.28 7.49 13.59
CA ILE A 169 4.37 8.62 13.79
C ILE A 169 4.10 9.30 12.44
N GLU A 170 5.16 9.72 11.74
CA GLU A 170 5.05 10.41 10.46
C GLU A 170 4.57 9.49 9.34
N TRP A 171 4.84 8.19 9.44
CA TRP A 171 4.39 7.24 8.44
C TRP A 171 2.90 6.90 8.56
N PHE A 172 2.40 6.67 9.78
CA PHE A 172 1.01 6.26 10.01
C PHE A 172 0.03 7.41 10.24
N LEU A 173 0.50 8.66 10.41
CA LEU A 173 -0.41 9.81 10.57
C LEU A 173 -1.42 9.98 9.42
N PRO A 174 -1.06 9.84 8.13
CA PRO A 174 -2.05 9.91 7.05
C PRO A 174 -3.14 8.85 7.18
N VAL A 175 -2.77 7.63 7.58
CA VAL A 175 -3.71 6.52 7.83
C VAL A 175 -4.60 6.83 9.04
N ALA A 176 -4.01 7.36 10.12
CA ALA A 176 -4.76 7.76 11.31
C ALA A 176 -5.78 8.86 11.02
N ILE A 177 -5.46 9.83 10.15
CA ILE A 177 -6.40 10.87 9.72
C ILE A 177 -7.49 10.26 8.84
N ALA A 178 -7.14 9.37 7.91
CA ALA A 178 -8.09 8.76 6.99
C ALA A 178 -9.11 7.86 7.70
N PHE A 179 -8.69 7.16 8.76
CA PHE A 179 -9.54 6.21 9.48
C PHE A 179 -10.11 6.74 10.80
N GLY A 180 -9.51 7.77 11.39
CA GLY A 180 -9.84 8.29 12.71
C GLY A 180 -11.34 8.56 12.94
N PRO A 181 -12.06 9.18 12.00
CA PRO A 181 -13.50 9.43 12.14
C PRO A 181 -14.38 8.18 12.26
N PHE A 182 -13.90 7.01 11.79
CA PHE A 182 -14.67 5.75 11.77
C PHE A 182 -14.40 4.86 12.99
N GLY A 183 -13.48 5.28 13.86
CA GLY A 183 -13.15 4.58 15.11
C GLY A 183 -12.25 3.35 14.94
N LEU A 184 -11.89 2.76 16.08
CA LEU A 184 -10.92 1.65 16.15
C LEU A 184 -11.44 0.38 15.48
N THR A 185 -12.74 0.13 15.47
CA THR A 185 -13.33 -1.07 14.86
C THR A 185 -13.04 -1.11 13.35
N PHE A 186 -13.29 -0.01 12.64
CA PHE A 186 -12.98 0.10 11.21
C PHE A 186 -11.49 -0.07 10.94
N PHE A 187 -10.65 0.52 11.79
CA PHE A 187 -9.20 0.37 11.68
C PHE A 187 -8.74 -1.08 11.81
N PHE A 188 -9.22 -1.82 12.83
CA PHE A 188 -8.85 -3.23 13.02
C PHE A 188 -9.42 -4.14 11.92
N GLN A 189 -10.62 -3.85 11.41
CA GLN A 189 -11.17 -4.57 10.27
C GLN A 189 -10.33 -4.37 8.99
N MET A 190 -9.95 -3.12 8.67
CA MET A 190 -9.14 -2.84 7.48
C MET A 190 -7.71 -3.38 7.61
N SER A 191 -7.07 -3.19 8.76
CA SER A 191 -5.70 -3.68 8.99
C SER A 191 -5.62 -5.20 9.05
N SER A 192 -6.61 -5.90 9.60
CA SER A 192 -6.64 -7.37 9.59
C SER A 192 -6.78 -7.94 8.18
N GLN A 193 -7.62 -7.34 7.33
CA GLN A 193 -7.73 -7.74 5.92
C GLN A 193 -6.42 -7.53 5.16
N ALA A 194 -5.76 -6.38 5.38
CA ALA A 194 -4.47 -6.05 4.81
C ALA A 194 -3.37 -7.05 5.24
N GLY A 195 -3.29 -7.32 6.54
CA GLY A 195 -2.28 -8.15 7.17
C GLY A 195 -2.38 -9.61 6.77
N ARG A 196 -3.60 -10.13 6.56
CA ARG A 196 -3.82 -11.51 6.11
C ARG A 196 -3.13 -11.83 4.77
N ARG A 197 -2.93 -10.81 3.93
CA ARG A 197 -2.27 -10.94 2.62
C ARG A 197 -0.91 -10.22 2.56
N GLY A 198 -0.33 -9.91 3.72
CA GLY A 198 0.99 -9.29 3.83
C GLY A 198 1.11 -7.91 3.19
N GLY A 199 0.00 -7.21 2.94
CA GLY A 199 -0.02 -5.90 2.28
C GLY A 199 0.34 -5.89 0.79
N LEU A 200 0.58 -7.06 0.18
CA LEU A 200 0.99 -7.22 -1.23
C LEU A 200 -0.14 -7.76 -2.12
N ASP A 201 -1.38 -7.45 -1.77
CA ASP A 201 -2.56 -7.84 -2.55
C ASP A 201 -3.09 -6.67 -3.37
N PHE A 202 -3.22 -6.88 -4.67
CA PHE A 202 -3.71 -5.87 -5.59
C PHE A 202 -5.15 -5.46 -5.28
N TRP A 203 -5.99 -6.41 -4.87
CA TRP A 203 -7.37 -6.07 -4.52
C TRP A 203 -7.42 -5.12 -3.34
N HIS A 204 -6.51 -5.25 -2.40
CA HIS A 204 -6.42 -4.37 -1.26
C HIS A 204 -6.05 -2.93 -1.64
N LEU A 205 -5.17 -2.74 -2.64
CA LEU A 205 -4.79 -1.40 -3.14
C LEU A 205 -5.98 -0.59 -3.67
N ILE A 206 -7.01 -1.26 -4.20
CA ILE A 206 -8.21 -0.62 -4.75
C ILE A 206 -9.32 -0.56 -3.70
N THR A 207 -9.54 -1.65 -2.97
CA THR A 207 -10.64 -1.75 -1.98
C THR A 207 -10.44 -0.87 -0.77
N LEU A 208 -9.19 -0.58 -0.37
CA LEU A 208 -8.91 0.37 0.72
C LEU A 208 -9.45 1.77 0.42
N PRO A 209 -8.99 2.48 -0.62
CA PRO A 209 -9.50 3.81 -0.91
C PRO A 209 -10.99 3.79 -1.25
N PHE A 210 -11.49 2.72 -1.90
CA PHE A 210 -12.94 2.55 -2.12
C PHE A 210 -13.72 2.58 -0.81
N SER A 211 -13.33 1.76 0.17
CA SER A 211 -14.04 1.63 1.45
C SER A 211 -13.96 2.91 2.27
N VAL A 212 -12.78 3.53 2.31
CA VAL A 212 -12.57 4.81 3.01
C VAL A 212 -13.42 5.91 2.40
N LEU A 213 -13.39 6.08 1.07
CA LEU A 213 -14.19 7.08 0.39
C LEU A 213 -15.69 6.83 0.61
N SER A 214 -16.13 5.58 0.57
CA SER A 214 -17.53 5.22 0.83
C SER A 214 -17.98 5.65 2.23
N GLU A 215 -17.17 5.38 3.25
CA GLU A 215 -17.47 5.81 4.63
C GLU A 215 -17.45 7.34 4.78
N TRP A 216 -16.50 8.03 4.14
CA TRP A 216 -16.48 9.50 4.14
C TRP A 216 -17.72 10.11 3.48
N LEU A 217 -18.17 9.57 2.35
CA LEU A 217 -19.40 10.05 1.69
C LEU A 217 -20.66 9.71 2.51
N SER A 218 -20.66 8.57 3.20
CA SER A 218 -21.71 8.18 4.14
C SER A 218 -21.81 9.18 5.31
N LEU A 219 -20.66 9.59 5.89
CA LEU A 219 -20.62 10.63 6.92
C LEU A 219 -21.14 11.99 6.43
N LEU A 220 -20.95 12.30 5.14
CA LEU A 220 -21.50 13.52 4.53
C LEU A 220 -23.00 13.42 4.19
N GLY A 221 -23.63 12.28 4.48
CA GLY A 221 -25.08 12.06 4.29
C GLY A 221 -25.49 11.73 2.85
N MET A 222 -24.55 11.30 1.99
CA MET A 222 -24.91 10.84 0.63
C MET A 222 -25.61 9.49 0.66
N SER A 223 -26.59 9.30 -0.22
CA SER A 223 -27.26 8.00 -0.41
C SER A 223 -26.31 6.94 -0.99
N SER A 224 -26.58 5.67 -0.73
CA SER A 224 -25.77 4.52 -1.17
C SER A 224 -25.56 4.48 -2.69
N ASP A 225 -26.58 4.85 -3.45
CA ASP A 225 -26.55 4.72 -4.91
C ASP A 225 -25.70 5.83 -5.54
N MET A 226 -25.79 7.05 -5.00
CA MET A 226 -24.96 8.17 -5.44
C MET A 226 -23.51 8.00 -4.98
N SER A 227 -23.29 7.52 -3.75
CA SER A 227 -21.95 7.29 -3.24
C SER A 227 -21.22 6.22 -4.06
N PHE A 228 -21.90 5.15 -4.48
CA PHE A 228 -21.29 4.10 -5.30
C PHE A 228 -20.67 4.65 -6.60
N ILE A 229 -21.42 5.46 -7.37
CA ILE A 229 -20.94 6.00 -8.65
C ILE A 229 -19.75 6.94 -8.43
N VAL A 230 -19.85 7.81 -7.43
CA VAL A 230 -18.79 8.77 -7.10
C VAL A 230 -17.52 8.03 -6.65
N VAL A 231 -17.66 7.06 -5.74
CA VAL A 231 -16.54 6.26 -5.24
C VAL A 231 -15.91 5.45 -6.38
N LEU A 232 -16.71 4.85 -7.27
CA LEU A 232 -16.19 4.08 -8.39
C LEU A 232 -15.29 4.92 -9.31
N GLY A 233 -15.68 6.16 -9.61
CA GLY A 233 -14.89 7.08 -10.42
C GLY A 233 -13.65 7.63 -9.70
N LEU A 234 -13.77 7.95 -8.41
CA LEU A 234 -12.69 8.55 -7.63
C LEU A 234 -11.66 7.55 -7.11
N THR A 235 -12.04 6.30 -6.87
CA THR A 235 -11.16 5.26 -6.32
C THR A 235 -9.83 5.14 -7.07
N PRO A 236 -9.78 4.92 -8.39
CA PRO A 236 -8.51 4.74 -9.08
C PRO A 236 -7.64 6.01 -9.07
N ILE A 237 -8.27 7.20 -9.09
CA ILE A 237 -7.57 8.49 -8.96
C ILE A 237 -6.91 8.59 -7.59
N VAL A 238 -7.66 8.29 -6.53
CA VAL A 238 -7.18 8.33 -5.13
C VAL A 238 -6.12 7.26 -4.88
N THR A 239 -6.27 6.05 -5.43
CA THR A 239 -5.25 4.99 -5.34
C THR A 239 -3.92 5.45 -5.93
N VAL A 240 -3.92 5.99 -7.15
CA VAL A 240 -2.69 6.46 -7.81
C VAL A 240 -2.05 7.60 -7.03
N PHE A 241 -2.87 8.57 -6.57
CA PHE A 241 -2.37 9.67 -5.77
C PHE A 241 -1.76 9.19 -4.45
N MET A 242 -2.41 8.24 -3.76
CA MET A 242 -1.92 7.65 -2.52
C MET A 242 -0.59 6.90 -2.73
N LEU A 243 -0.43 6.16 -3.83
CA LEU A 243 0.82 5.47 -4.16
C LEU A 243 1.97 6.47 -4.33
N PHE A 244 1.76 7.57 -5.06
CA PHE A 244 2.78 8.61 -5.23
C PHE A 244 3.09 9.33 -3.93
N PHE A 245 2.06 9.66 -3.15
CA PHE A 245 2.23 10.29 -1.85
C PHE A 245 3.02 9.45 -0.87
N ARG A 246 2.68 8.16 -0.77
CA ARG A 246 3.44 7.22 0.07
C ARG A 246 4.87 7.07 -0.42
N GLY A 247 5.10 7.03 -1.73
CA GLY A 247 6.44 6.96 -2.29
C GLY A 247 7.32 8.17 -1.96
N HIS A 248 6.81 9.39 -2.17
CA HIS A 248 7.52 10.62 -1.82
C HIS A 248 7.72 10.78 -0.31
N LEU A 249 6.71 10.41 0.48
CA LEU A 249 6.79 10.43 1.94
C LEU A 249 7.87 9.46 2.44
N PHE A 250 7.89 8.24 1.92
CA PHE A 250 8.91 7.24 2.24
C PHE A 250 10.31 7.76 1.87
N ALA A 251 10.49 8.30 0.66
CA ALA A 251 11.78 8.86 0.22
C ALA A 251 12.28 9.99 1.14
N ALA A 252 11.39 10.87 1.59
CA ALA A 252 11.72 11.97 2.48
C ALA A 252 12.11 11.48 3.89
N LEU A 253 11.39 10.49 4.41
CA LEU A 253 11.63 9.91 5.74
C LEU A 253 12.88 9.03 5.77
N HIS A 254 13.09 8.21 4.75
CA HIS A 254 14.21 7.27 4.66
C HIS A 254 15.56 8.00 4.52
N ARG A 255 15.60 9.15 3.84
CA ARG A 255 16.83 9.96 3.67
C ARG A 255 17.19 10.82 4.87
N SER A 256 16.31 10.98 5.87
CA SER A 256 16.53 11.96 6.95
C SER A 256 16.05 11.48 8.32
N SER A 257 17.00 11.39 9.25
CA SER A 257 16.68 11.08 10.64
C SER A 257 15.85 12.20 11.29
N ARG A 258 15.04 11.86 12.30
CA ARG A 258 14.25 12.84 13.07
C ARG A 258 15.09 14.00 13.60
N ARG A 259 16.32 13.73 14.04
CA ARG A 259 17.25 14.75 14.56
C ARG A 259 17.72 15.71 13.49
N GLN A 260 18.04 15.22 12.29
CA GLN A 260 18.45 16.05 11.16
C GLN A 260 17.33 16.99 10.70
N ARG A 261 16.08 16.49 10.62
CA ARG A 261 14.91 17.32 10.25
C ARG A 261 14.64 18.45 11.25
N MET A 262 14.79 18.18 12.54
CA MET A 262 14.66 19.21 13.58
C MET A 262 15.78 20.26 13.54
N PHE A 263 16.96 19.90 13.06
CA PHE A 263 18.06 20.86 12.89
C PHE A 263 17.81 21.75 11.66
N GLN A 264 17.45 21.16 10.52
CA GLN A 264 17.12 21.89 9.29
C GLN A 264 15.95 22.87 9.47
N SER A 265 14.97 22.55 10.33
CA SER A 265 13.85 23.45 10.61
C SER A 265 14.20 24.62 11.53
N ARG A 266 15.36 24.60 12.19
CA ARG A 266 15.85 25.69 13.06
C ARG A 266 16.81 26.64 12.35
N THR A 267 17.45 26.20 11.27
CA THR A 267 18.43 26.99 10.50
C THR A 267 17.80 27.84 9.39
N LEU A 268 16.47 27.75 9.19
CA LEU A 268 15.67 28.51 8.23
C LEU A 268 14.62 29.33 8.98
#